data_AF-A0A4T0A851-F1
#
_entry.id   AF-A0A4T0A851-F1
#
_cell.length_a   1.000
_cell.length_b   1.000
_cell.length_c   1.000
_cell.angle_alpha   90.00
_cell.angle_beta   90.00
_cell.angle_gamma   90.00
#
_symmetry.space_group_name_H-M   'P 1'
#
loop_
_entity.id
_entity.type
_entity.pdbx_description
1 polymer ?
#
loop_
_entity_poly.entity_id
_entity_poly.type
_entity_poly.pdbx_seq_one_letter_code
_entity_poly.pdbx_strand_id
1 'polypeptide(L)'
;MSQLYPNSTTPNSGTVKIQWLDEKPAYSPGTTFGVPWPRGKYQANDTIFSVVSNGDHVATESWITGYWSDSSVKWTAHAIAASALENDYTVNAVSKNSTAVPSATSSLEVTDSFDTIKVDTGKITATFSKTGNILVQELKTSSGQVVGQNGKLILRSQSSVFDDEDKQGQPAIQYFNFESKIDNVTVSKNNIARTLVTVHGDHRQINGGNSTTSTHKDWLPFVVRFYFYADSESIRIVHSLIYDGVPETDFVRGIGLRFDVPLADEFYDRHIRIAGVDGGILNEAVQGITGLRRDPGQAFLRTGQADLYRFAEAHTRHTGESDVYHLGPWKGLGTRHGVNHWSDSSKQIRISQPQYRKVFYYLTGGDERVGDLLTEILDAEKAFLVVDPRRKVRAANITYIADPEALLIDVGLDWSGQAAAWLIEYERRGPRWQEARSKLLETMKGIANLKNGFVTGEALYNLYNGTIVPPSQDPDNKGVVGVSHLTAVFGLVEVIAELTTHFGDDFPADFENGLGSM
;
A
#
# COMPACT_ATOMS: atom_id res chain seq x y z
N MET A 1 10.59 -0.95 12.55
CA MET A 1 10.74 -2.25 11.84
C MET A 1 12.08 -2.25 11.13
N SER A 2 12.90 -3.29 11.29
CA SER A 2 14.20 -3.41 10.62
C SER A 2 14.02 -3.50 9.10
N GLN A 3 14.64 -2.57 8.36
CA GLN A 3 14.51 -2.46 6.91
C GLN A 3 15.88 -2.57 6.26
N LEU A 4 15.94 -3.31 5.15
CA LEU A 4 17.11 -3.43 4.28
C LEU A 4 16.91 -2.54 3.03
N TYR A 5 18.00 -2.00 2.50
CA TYR A 5 18.00 -1.21 1.26
C TYR A 5 19.27 -1.44 0.41
N PRO A 6 19.19 -1.29 -0.93
CA PRO A 6 20.34 -1.42 -1.81
C PRO A 6 21.29 -0.22 -1.68
N ASN A 7 22.58 -0.49 -1.59
CA ASN A 7 23.62 0.53 -1.63
C ASN A 7 23.78 1.06 -3.07
N SER A 8 24.13 2.34 -3.21
CA SER A 8 23.97 3.19 -4.42
C SER A 8 24.81 2.81 -5.66
N THR A 9 25.48 1.67 -5.69
CA THR A 9 26.29 1.21 -6.82
C THR A 9 25.44 0.53 -7.89
N THR A 10 25.39 1.10 -9.09
CA THR A 10 24.77 0.49 -10.28
C THR A 10 25.40 -0.87 -10.59
N PRO A 11 24.62 -1.97 -10.73
CA PRO A 11 25.16 -3.34 -10.77
C PRO A 11 25.73 -3.72 -12.16
N ASN A 12 26.89 -3.16 -12.49
CA ASN A 12 27.67 -3.58 -13.65
C ASN A 12 28.14 -5.05 -13.53
N SER A 13 28.41 -5.54 -12.32
CA SER A 13 28.82 -6.92 -12.01
C SER A 13 27.69 -7.95 -11.86
N GLY A 14 26.42 -7.54 -11.88
CA GLY A 14 25.28 -8.43 -11.58
C GLY A 14 25.12 -8.81 -10.12
N THR A 15 25.78 -8.05 -9.25
CA THR A 15 25.70 -8.15 -7.80
C THR A 15 25.26 -6.81 -7.22
N VAL A 16 24.32 -6.80 -6.28
CA VAL A 16 23.85 -5.59 -5.57
C VAL A 16 24.06 -5.78 -4.08
N LYS A 17 24.83 -4.90 -3.45
CA LYS A 17 25.02 -4.90 -1.99
C LYS A 17 23.81 -4.29 -1.29
N ILE A 18 23.38 -4.91 -0.20
CA ILE A 18 22.23 -4.55 0.62
C ILE A 18 22.71 -4.35 2.07
N GLN A 19 22.22 -3.30 2.71
CA GLN A 19 22.58 -2.95 4.09
C GLN A 19 21.36 -2.53 4.91
N TRP A 20 21.49 -2.58 6.24
CA TRP A 20 20.47 -2.12 7.17
C TRP A 20 20.30 -0.59 7.11
N LEU A 21 19.04 -0.14 7.28
CA LEU A 21 18.66 1.29 7.29
C LEU A 21 19.25 2.06 8.49
N ASP A 22 19.45 1.38 9.61
CA ASP A 22 20.19 1.83 10.80
C ASP A 22 21.35 0.84 11.04
N GLU A 23 21.91 0.82 12.24
CA GLU A 23 22.76 -0.29 12.72
C GLU A 23 22.03 -1.65 12.60
N LYS A 24 22.80 -2.75 12.51
CA LYS A 24 22.26 -4.11 12.52
C LYS A 24 21.35 -4.28 13.75
N PRO A 25 20.08 -4.67 13.58
CA PRO A 25 19.18 -4.81 14.71
C PRO A 25 19.58 -6.03 15.55
N ALA A 26 19.40 -5.95 16.88
CA ALA A 26 19.61 -7.09 17.77
C ALA A 26 18.62 -8.26 17.53
N TYR A 27 17.48 -7.98 16.88
CA TYR A 27 16.46 -8.94 16.50
C TYR A 27 15.81 -8.53 15.17
N SER A 28 15.54 -9.50 14.30
CA SER A 28 14.78 -9.28 13.08
C SER A 28 13.74 -10.39 12.91
N PRO A 29 12.43 -10.08 12.78
CA PRO A 29 11.36 -11.06 12.63
C PRO A 29 11.24 -11.64 11.21
N GLY A 30 12.31 -11.55 10.41
CA GLY A 30 12.27 -11.61 8.94
C GLY A 30 11.96 -10.25 8.33
N THR A 31 12.38 -10.02 7.08
CA THR A 31 12.15 -8.74 6.39
C THR A 31 12.10 -8.92 4.87
N THR A 32 11.51 -7.93 4.18
CA THR A 32 11.37 -7.88 2.72
C THR A 32 11.92 -6.55 2.20
N PHE A 33 12.64 -6.59 1.08
CA PHE A 33 13.27 -5.43 0.47
C PHE A 33 13.30 -5.53 -1.06
N GLY A 34 13.34 -4.38 -1.74
CA GLY A 34 13.43 -4.29 -3.20
C GLY A 34 14.84 -4.05 -3.72
N VAL A 35 15.11 -4.54 -4.93
CA VAL A 35 16.39 -4.37 -5.65
C VAL A 35 16.13 -3.95 -7.11
N PRO A 36 16.75 -2.85 -7.59
CA PRO A 36 16.62 -2.41 -8.97
C PRO A 36 17.63 -3.08 -9.90
N TRP A 37 17.25 -3.24 -11.17
CA TRP A 37 18.08 -3.86 -12.21
C TRP A 37 18.09 -3.02 -13.51
N PRO A 38 19.24 -2.96 -14.21
CA PRO A 38 19.39 -2.16 -15.43
C PRO A 38 18.63 -2.78 -16.63
N ARG A 39 18.08 -1.90 -17.48
CA ARG A 39 17.34 -2.24 -18.70
C ARG A 39 18.16 -3.16 -19.63
N GLY A 40 17.48 -4.09 -20.30
CA GLY A 40 18.04 -5.04 -21.24
C GLY A 40 18.88 -6.19 -20.64
N LYS A 41 19.25 -6.13 -19.36
CA LYS A 41 20.32 -7.00 -18.82
C LYS A 41 19.83 -8.37 -18.30
N TYR A 42 18.65 -8.44 -17.70
CA TYR A 42 18.13 -9.67 -17.08
C TYR A 42 16.74 -10.00 -17.58
N GLN A 43 16.57 -11.23 -18.08
CA GLN A 43 15.28 -11.75 -18.54
C GLN A 43 14.66 -12.64 -17.47
N ALA A 44 13.36 -12.45 -17.19
CA ALA A 44 12.64 -13.15 -16.13
C ALA A 44 12.66 -14.68 -16.30
N ASN A 45 12.65 -15.15 -17.55
CA ASN A 45 12.66 -16.57 -17.86
C ASN A 45 14.04 -17.22 -17.78
N ASP A 46 15.13 -16.44 -17.76
CA ASP A 46 16.51 -16.97 -17.83
C ASP A 46 17.38 -16.64 -16.61
N THR A 47 16.88 -15.78 -15.71
CA THR A 47 17.60 -15.31 -14.52
C THR A 47 17.09 -15.97 -13.23
N ILE A 48 18.00 -16.31 -12.32
CA ILE A 48 17.74 -16.62 -10.91
C ILE A 48 18.32 -15.50 -10.07
N PHE A 49 17.56 -15.05 -9.08
CA PHE A 49 18.05 -14.13 -8.06
C PHE A 49 18.27 -14.89 -6.76
N SER A 50 19.42 -14.71 -6.13
CA SER A 50 19.78 -15.36 -4.86
C SER A 50 20.44 -14.34 -3.93
N VAL A 51 20.16 -14.46 -2.64
CA VAL A 51 20.81 -13.64 -1.61
C VAL A 51 21.95 -14.45 -0.98
N VAL A 52 23.10 -13.81 -0.81
CA VAL A 52 24.27 -14.36 -0.10
C VAL A 52 24.72 -13.42 1.01
N SER A 53 25.34 -13.96 2.05
CA SER A 53 26.08 -13.21 3.07
C SER A 53 27.32 -14.00 3.46
N ASN A 54 28.45 -13.32 3.69
CA ASN A 54 29.77 -13.93 3.97
C ASN A 54 30.27 -15.00 2.96
N GLY A 55 29.62 -15.13 1.79
CA GLY A 55 29.91 -16.15 0.77
C GLY A 55 28.91 -17.32 0.74
N ASP A 56 28.10 -17.47 1.79
CA ASP A 56 27.09 -18.52 1.91
C ASP A 56 25.72 -18.07 1.40
N HIS A 57 24.91 -19.03 0.94
CA HIS A 57 23.55 -18.77 0.48
C HIS A 57 22.58 -18.57 1.65
N VAL A 58 21.82 -17.48 1.61
CA VAL A 58 20.76 -17.20 2.57
C VAL A 58 19.45 -17.81 2.06
N ALA A 59 18.74 -18.54 2.93
CA ALA A 59 17.40 -19.05 2.64
C ALA A 59 16.46 -17.88 2.33
N THR A 60 16.10 -17.75 1.05
CA THR A 60 15.42 -16.57 0.52
C THR A 60 14.40 -16.92 -0.53
N GLU A 61 13.37 -16.07 -0.58
CA GLU A 61 12.35 -16.09 -1.61
C GLU A 61 12.46 -14.81 -2.43
N SER A 62 12.45 -14.94 -3.76
CA SER A 62 12.67 -13.82 -4.69
C SER A 62 11.59 -13.79 -5.76
N TRP A 63 11.01 -12.62 -6.01
CA TRP A 63 10.01 -12.41 -7.07
C TRP A 63 10.24 -11.07 -7.80
N ILE A 64 9.63 -10.92 -8.98
CA ILE A 64 9.71 -9.70 -9.77
C ILE A 64 8.54 -8.80 -9.41
N THR A 65 8.82 -7.51 -9.18
CA THR A 65 7.81 -6.49 -8.86
C THR A 65 7.67 -5.43 -9.96
N GLY A 66 8.62 -5.36 -10.90
CA GLY A 66 8.54 -4.47 -12.05
C GLY A 66 9.43 -4.86 -13.23
N TYR A 67 9.03 -4.45 -14.42
CA TYR A 67 9.65 -4.72 -15.71
C TYR A 67 9.88 -3.42 -16.50
N TRP A 68 10.86 -3.41 -17.39
CA TRP A 68 11.11 -2.35 -18.37
C TRP A 68 10.20 -2.49 -19.61
N SER A 69 10.28 -1.58 -20.58
CA SER A 69 9.49 -1.63 -21.83
C SER A 69 9.76 -2.92 -22.61
N ASP A 70 11.06 -3.23 -22.78
CA ASP A 70 11.66 -4.42 -23.40
C ASP A 70 11.36 -5.75 -22.65
N SER A 71 10.61 -5.69 -21.55
CA SER A 71 10.25 -6.79 -20.67
C SER A 71 11.42 -7.46 -19.91
N SER A 72 12.61 -6.84 -19.92
CA SER A 72 13.66 -7.14 -18.94
C SER A 72 13.22 -6.74 -17.53
N VAL A 73 13.82 -7.37 -16.53
CA VAL A 73 13.51 -7.14 -15.12
C VAL A 73 13.98 -5.74 -14.70
N LYS A 74 13.08 -4.95 -14.09
CA LYS A 74 13.35 -3.61 -13.55
C LYS A 74 13.52 -3.62 -12.03
N TRP A 75 12.64 -4.34 -11.33
CA TRP A 75 12.68 -4.48 -9.88
C TRP A 75 12.37 -5.91 -9.46
N THR A 76 13.13 -6.42 -8.51
CA THR A 76 12.79 -7.62 -7.73
C THR A 76 12.54 -7.26 -6.29
N ALA A 77 11.89 -8.18 -5.59
CA ALA A 77 11.76 -8.18 -4.15
C ALA A 77 12.32 -9.50 -3.59
N HIS A 78 12.86 -9.41 -2.38
CA HIS A 78 13.49 -10.53 -1.70
C HIS A 78 13.01 -10.57 -0.25
N ALA A 79 12.63 -11.74 0.23
CA ALA A 79 12.32 -11.99 1.64
C ALA A 79 13.41 -12.88 2.27
N ILE A 80 13.88 -12.49 3.47
CA ILE A 80 14.78 -13.29 4.32
C ILE A 80 14.05 -13.77 5.58
N ALA A 81 14.37 -15.00 6.02
CA ALA A 81 13.89 -15.59 7.26
C ALA A 81 14.39 -14.85 8.51
N ALA A 82 13.75 -15.07 9.67
CA ALA A 82 14.17 -14.47 10.94
C ALA A 82 15.55 -14.99 11.43
N SER A 83 15.87 -16.25 11.11
CA SER A 83 17.15 -16.90 11.41
C SER A 83 18.34 -16.34 10.63
N ALA A 84 18.11 -15.59 9.55
CA ALA A 84 19.12 -15.12 8.60
C ALA A 84 19.71 -13.73 8.94
N LEU A 85 19.93 -13.42 10.22
CA LEU A 85 20.29 -12.07 10.69
C LEU A 85 21.80 -11.77 10.58
N GLU A 86 22.22 -11.16 9.48
CA GLU A 86 23.61 -10.85 9.14
C GLU A 86 23.91 -9.33 9.12
N ASN A 87 25.19 -8.98 8.96
CA ASN A 87 25.63 -7.57 8.90
C ASN A 87 25.31 -6.91 7.56
N ASP A 88 25.61 -7.61 6.46
CA ASP A 88 25.31 -7.21 5.10
C ASP A 88 24.81 -8.40 4.27
N TYR A 89 24.24 -8.09 3.12
CA TYR A 89 23.79 -9.10 2.15
C TYR A 89 24.19 -8.65 0.74
N THR A 90 24.32 -9.60 -0.18
CA THR A 90 24.48 -9.31 -1.60
C THR A 90 23.44 -10.10 -2.39
N VAL A 91 22.70 -9.44 -3.28
CA VAL A 91 21.81 -10.11 -4.23
C VAL A 91 22.56 -10.34 -5.53
N ASN A 92 22.65 -11.59 -5.95
CA ASN A 92 23.27 -12.01 -7.19
C ASN A 92 22.20 -12.35 -8.22
N ALA A 93 22.34 -11.84 -9.44
CA ALA A 93 21.57 -12.27 -10.61
C ALA A 93 22.42 -13.23 -11.46
N VAL A 94 22.01 -14.49 -11.56
CA VAL A 94 22.75 -15.55 -12.28
C VAL A 94 21.87 -16.21 -13.33
N SER A 95 22.46 -16.80 -14.37
CA SER A 95 21.71 -17.57 -15.37
C SER A 95 21.16 -18.86 -14.77
N LYS A 96 19.94 -19.26 -15.17
CA LYS A 96 19.31 -20.55 -14.82
C LYS A 96 20.12 -21.78 -15.21
N ASN A 97 21.02 -21.66 -16.19
CA ASN A 97 21.92 -22.74 -16.59
C ASN A 97 23.16 -22.89 -15.68
N SER A 98 23.30 -22.05 -14.65
CA SER A 98 24.31 -22.21 -13.61
C SER A 98 24.01 -23.40 -12.71
N THR A 99 25.02 -24.20 -12.39
CA THR A 99 24.90 -25.31 -11.42
C THR A 99 24.74 -24.84 -9.97
N ALA A 100 24.90 -23.55 -9.70
CA ALA A 100 24.70 -22.94 -8.38
C ALA A 100 23.22 -22.56 -8.15
N VAL A 101 22.33 -23.55 -8.17
CA VAL A 101 20.92 -23.38 -7.74
C VAL A 101 20.82 -23.74 -6.25
N PRO A 102 20.54 -22.79 -5.34
CA PRO A 102 20.49 -23.08 -3.91
C PRO A 102 19.24 -23.90 -3.58
N SER A 103 19.44 -25.06 -2.96
CA SER A 103 18.34 -25.83 -2.39
C SER A 103 18.02 -25.30 -0.98
N ALA A 104 17.19 -24.27 -0.89
CA ALA A 104 16.76 -23.72 0.39
C ALA A 104 15.79 -24.67 1.10
N THR A 105 16.22 -25.29 2.20
CA THR A 105 15.31 -25.94 3.16
C THR A 105 14.63 -24.87 4.01
N SER A 106 13.30 -24.88 4.05
CA SER A 106 12.51 -23.96 4.90
C SER A 106 11.76 -24.72 6.00
N SER A 107 11.57 -24.05 7.14
CA SER A 107 10.68 -24.44 8.23
C SER A 107 9.24 -23.92 8.06
N LEU A 108 8.98 -23.12 7.01
CA LEU A 108 7.69 -22.50 6.73
C LEU A 108 6.78 -23.49 5.96
N GLU A 109 5.70 -23.92 6.60
CA GLU A 109 4.68 -24.80 6.00
C GLU A 109 3.32 -24.09 5.94
N VAL A 110 2.59 -24.29 4.84
CA VAL A 110 1.24 -23.75 4.66
C VAL A 110 0.29 -24.86 4.25
N THR A 111 -0.78 -25.05 5.01
CA THR A 111 -1.89 -25.95 4.66
C THR A 111 -3.12 -25.12 4.34
N ASP A 112 -3.58 -25.18 3.09
CA ASP A 112 -4.79 -24.50 2.62
C ASP A 112 -5.95 -25.51 2.49
N SER A 113 -6.91 -25.43 3.41
CA SER A 113 -8.06 -26.34 3.52
C SER A 113 -9.36 -25.67 3.03
N PHE A 114 -10.48 -26.41 3.01
CA PHE A 114 -11.76 -25.84 2.58
C PHE A 114 -12.26 -24.71 3.50
N ASP A 115 -12.09 -24.86 4.81
CA ASP A 115 -12.61 -23.98 5.86
C ASP A 115 -11.55 -23.08 6.52
N THR A 116 -10.28 -23.44 6.38
CA THR A 116 -9.17 -22.89 7.17
C THR A 116 -7.88 -22.72 6.36
N ILE A 117 -7.02 -21.81 6.79
CA ILE A 117 -5.61 -21.72 6.35
C ILE A 117 -4.73 -21.85 7.58
N LYS A 118 -3.82 -22.82 7.59
CA LYS A 118 -2.82 -23.02 8.65
C LYS A 118 -1.45 -22.56 8.12
N VAL A 119 -0.78 -21.69 8.86
CA VAL A 119 0.59 -21.25 8.58
C VAL A 119 1.46 -21.66 9.75
N ASP A 120 2.46 -22.50 9.51
CA ASP A 120 3.48 -22.89 10.48
C ASP A 120 4.82 -22.26 10.10
N THR A 121 5.48 -21.61 11.05
CA THR A 121 6.77 -20.91 10.86
C THR A 121 7.95 -21.71 11.41
N GLY A 122 7.70 -22.87 12.03
CA GLY A 122 8.67 -23.59 12.86
C GLY A 122 8.83 -23.03 14.28
N LYS A 123 8.27 -21.84 14.58
CA LYS A 123 8.23 -21.24 15.94
C LYS A 123 6.82 -21.07 16.47
N ILE A 124 5.92 -20.63 15.60
CA ILE A 124 4.48 -20.51 15.85
C ILE A 124 3.67 -21.09 14.70
N THR A 125 2.49 -21.59 15.05
CA THR A 125 1.44 -21.99 14.11
C THR A 125 0.25 -21.04 14.27
N ALA A 126 -0.23 -20.46 13.18
CA ALA A 126 -1.46 -19.67 13.15
C ALA A 126 -2.53 -20.35 12.27
N THR A 127 -3.75 -20.45 12.79
CA THR A 127 -4.90 -21.02 12.07
C THR A 127 -5.94 -19.93 11.80
N PHE A 128 -6.26 -19.70 10.53
CA PHE A 128 -7.22 -18.71 10.06
C PHE A 128 -8.54 -19.35 9.63
N SER A 129 -9.67 -18.71 9.93
CA SER A 129 -10.98 -19.12 9.36
C SER A 129 -11.16 -18.49 7.98
N LYS A 130 -11.77 -19.20 7.04
CA LYS A 130 -12.21 -18.64 5.74
C LYS A 130 -13.59 -17.97 5.77
N THR A 131 -14.37 -18.19 6.83
CA THR A 131 -15.73 -17.65 7.01
C THR A 131 -16.01 -17.33 8.48
N GLY A 132 -17.13 -16.64 8.75
CA GLY A 132 -17.56 -16.30 10.12
C GLY A 132 -16.97 -14.98 10.61
N ASN A 133 -16.82 -14.82 11.93
CA ASN A 133 -16.37 -13.59 12.58
C ASN A 133 -14.96 -13.65 13.19
N ILE A 134 -14.35 -14.84 13.26
CA ILE A 134 -13.04 -15.07 13.86
C ILE A 134 -11.97 -15.18 12.77
N LEU A 135 -11.12 -14.16 12.65
CA LEU A 135 -10.01 -14.10 11.69
C LEU A 135 -8.97 -15.19 12.00
N VAL A 136 -8.51 -15.24 13.24
CA VAL A 136 -7.49 -16.18 13.72
C VAL A 136 -8.12 -17.06 14.79
N GLN A 137 -8.38 -18.32 14.46
CA GLN A 137 -8.94 -19.29 15.41
C GLN A 137 -8.00 -19.49 16.59
N GLU A 138 -6.71 -19.66 16.29
CA GLU A 138 -5.72 -20.15 17.25
C GLU A 138 -4.31 -19.70 16.84
N LEU A 139 -3.49 -19.38 17.85
CA LEU A 139 -2.05 -19.18 17.79
C LEU A 139 -1.39 -20.16 18.76
N LYS A 140 -0.57 -21.07 18.23
CA LYS A 140 0.22 -22.06 18.98
C LYS A 140 1.70 -21.77 18.89
N THR A 141 2.45 -22.08 19.95
CA THR A 141 3.92 -22.19 19.91
C THR A 141 4.33 -23.52 19.29
N SER A 142 5.62 -23.66 18.94
CA SER A 142 6.22 -24.92 18.49
C SER A 142 6.19 -26.05 19.54
N SER A 143 5.92 -25.74 20.81
CA SER A 143 5.65 -26.75 21.85
C SER A 143 4.19 -27.21 21.91
N GLY A 144 3.31 -26.64 21.06
CA GLY A 144 1.88 -26.94 20.99
C GLY A 144 1.01 -26.14 21.97
N GLN A 145 1.59 -25.23 22.77
CA GLN A 145 0.84 -24.40 23.71
C GLN A 145 0.05 -23.32 22.97
N VAL A 146 -1.26 -23.22 23.24
CA VAL A 146 -2.11 -22.13 22.72
C VAL A 146 -1.83 -20.85 23.52
N VAL A 147 -1.35 -19.82 22.83
CA VAL A 147 -1.02 -18.50 23.41
C VAL A 147 -2.00 -17.40 23.01
N GLY A 148 -2.89 -17.68 22.06
CA GLY A 148 -4.00 -16.81 21.69
C GLY A 148 -5.04 -17.57 20.88
N GLN A 149 -6.31 -17.17 20.99
CA GLN A 149 -7.43 -17.76 20.26
C GLN A 149 -8.49 -16.69 19.97
N ASN A 150 -9.47 -17.01 19.12
CA ASN A 150 -10.62 -16.14 18.81
C ASN A 150 -10.24 -14.71 18.36
N GLY A 151 -9.14 -14.58 17.62
CA GLY A 151 -8.66 -13.33 17.05
C GLY A 151 -9.68 -12.70 16.12
N LYS A 152 -10.25 -11.55 16.48
CA LYS A 152 -11.30 -10.85 15.72
C LYS A 152 -11.18 -9.34 15.79
N LEU A 153 -11.72 -8.66 14.79
CA LEU A 153 -11.87 -7.21 14.82
C LEU A 153 -13.09 -6.84 15.66
N ILE A 154 -12.97 -5.72 16.37
CA ILE A 154 -14.05 -5.07 17.11
C ILE A 154 -14.22 -3.65 16.62
N LEU A 155 -15.48 -3.24 16.44
CA LEU A 155 -15.86 -1.86 16.16
C LEU A 155 -16.98 -1.47 17.12
N ARG A 156 -16.94 -0.22 17.58
CA ARG A 156 -18.02 0.43 18.34
C ARG A 156 -18.36 1.75 17.68
N SER A 157 -19.64 2.05 17.52
CA SER A 157 -20.11 3.36 17.07
C SER A 157 -21.29 3.86 17.89
N GLN A 158 -21.69 5.10 17.61
CA GLN A 158 -22.81 5.76 18.24
C GLN A 158 -23.56 6.64 17.22
N SER A 159 -24.87 6.81 17.41
CA SER A 159 -25.77 7.45 16.42
C SER A 159 -25.70 8.97 16.33
N SER A 160 -25.01 9.63 17.28
CA SER A 160 -24.88 11.08 17.40
C SER A 160 -23.74 11.42 18.36
N VAL A 161 -23.32 12.67 18.38
CA VAL A 161 -22.58 13.29 19.49
C VAL A 161 -23.53 14.22 20.28
N PHE A 162 -23.10 14.70 21.44
CA PHE A 162 -23.77 15.79 22.15
C PHE A 162 -23.09 17.11 21.77
N ASP A 163 -23.86 18.18 21.56
CA ASP A 163 -23.30 19.49 21.20
C ASP A 163 -22.68 20.24 22.39
N ASP A 164 -23.24 20.07 23.61
CA ASP A 164 -22.74 20.67 24.86
C ASP A 164 -23.33 19.96 26.11
N GLU A 165 -22.93 20.37 27.32
CA GLU A 165 -23.36 19.76 28.61
C GLU A 165 -24.89 19.77 28.85
N ASP A 166 -25.63 20.66 28.20
CA ASP A 166 -27.08 20.77 28.28
C ASP A 166 -27.79 19.64 27.53
N LYS A 167 -27.95 18.51 28.23
CA LYS A 167 -28.63 17.29 27.77
C LYS A 167 -30.14 17.45 27.50
N GLN A 168 -30.72 18.62 27.70
CA GLN A 168 -32.17 18.84 27.52
C GLN A 168 -32.51 18.98 26.04
N GLY A 169 -33.35 18.08 25.53
CA GLY A 169 -33.88 18.12 24.16
C GLY A 169 -33.02 17.44 23.09
N GLN A 170 -31.82 16.95 23.42
CA GLN A 170 -30.96 16.22 22.48
C GLN A 170 -31.46 14.77 22.27
N PRO A 171 -31.32 14.20 21.05
CA PRO A 171 -31.77 12.83 20.76
C PRO A 171 -30.98 11.79 21.57
N ALA A 172 -31.65 10.69 21.93
CA ALA A 172 -31.01 9.61 22.67
C ALA A 172 -29.94 8.91 21.80
N ILE A 173 -28.67 9.01 22.21
CA ILE A 173 -27.55 8.36 21.53
C ILE A 173 -27.71 6.84 21.61
N GLN A 174 -27.86 6.20 20.46
CA GLN A 174 -27.85 4.74 20.31
C GLN A 174 -26.39 4.29 20.18
N TYR A 175 -26.04 3.17 20.82
CA TYR A 175 -24.69 2.60 20.76
C TYR A 175 -24.71 1.25 20.07
N PHE A 176 -23.78 1.05 19.14
CA PHE A 176 -23.66 -0.16 18.35
C PHE A 176 -22.32 -0.83 18.62
N ASN A 177 -22.32 -2.16 18.68
CA ASN A 177 -21.11 -2.97 18.72
C ASN A 177 -21.12 -3.89 17.50
N PHE A 178 -19.96 -4.07 16.89
CA PHE A 178 -19.78 -4.90 15.72
C PHE A 178 -18.55 -5.79 15.91
N GLU A 179 -18.57 -6.95 15.26
CA GLU A 179 -17.41 -7.80 15.08
C GLU A 179 -17.12 -7.94 13.58
N SER A 180 -15.90 -8.33 13.24
CA SER A 180 -15.55 -8.73 11.86
C SER A 180 -16.53 -9.76 11.31
N LYS A 181 -16.81 -9.68 10.01
CA LYS A 181 -17.49 -10.70 9.19
C LYS A 181 -16.64 -10.92 7.95
N ILE A 182 -16.11 -12.13 7.82
CA ILE A 182 -15.15 -12.51 6.78
C ILE A 182 -15.89 -12.80 5.48
N ASP A 183 -15.45 -12.17 4.39
CA ASP A 183 -15.98 -12.38 3.04
C ASP A 183 -15.02 -13.19 2.15
N ASN A 184 -13.70 -13.00 2.32
CA ASN A 184 -12.69 -13.73 1.56
C ASN A 184 -11.37 -13.82 2.33
N VAL A 185 -10.66 -14.94 2.18
CA VAL A 185 -9.30 -15.15 2.70
C VAL A 185 -8.43 -15.77 1.63
N THR A 186 -7.27 -15.16 1.40
CA THR A 186 -6.26 -15.64 0.44
C THR A 186 -4.92 -15.83 1.12
N VAL A 187 -4.08 -16.69 0.53
CA VAL A 187 -2.69 -16.90 0.95
C VAL A 187 -1.74 -16.74 -0.24
N SER A 188 -0.52 -16.26 0.00
CA SER A 188 0.53 -16.15 -1.01
C SER A 188 0.91 -17.50 -1.60
N LYS A 189 1.58 -17.45 -2.76
CA LYS A 189 2.21 -18.59 -3.42
C LYS A 189 3.68 -18.68 -3.02
N ASN A 190 4.30 -19.82 -3.31
CA ASN A 190 5.72 -20.13 -3.17
C ASN A 190 6.26 -20.20 -1.72
N ASN A 191 5.81 -19.35 -0.78
CA ASN A 191 5.86 -19.54 0.68
C ASN A 191 7.13 -20.22 1.24
N ILE A 192 8.32 -19.80 0.78
CA ILE A 192 9.61 -20.37 1.20
C ILE A 192 10.18 -19.56 2.36
N ALA A 193 10.25 -18.24 2.24
CA ALA A 193 10.79 -17.38 3.30
C ALA A 193 9.69 -16.56 3.99
N ARG A 194 8.57 -16.32 3.31
CA ARG A 194 7.49 -15.42 3.74
C ARG A 194 6.13 -15.96 3.31
N THR A 195 5.16 -15.92 4.21
CA THR A 195 3.75 -16.17 3.89
C THR A 195 2.92 -14.93 4.22
N LEU A 196 2.09 -14.49 3.28
CA LEU A 196 1.07 -13.47 3.46
C LEU A 196 -0.31 -14.14 3.47
N VAL A 197 -1.05 -14.00 4.56
CA VAL A 197 -2.50 -14.26 4.60
C VAL A 197 -3.24 -12.94 4.56
N THR A 198 -4.16 -12.76 3.60
CA THR A 198 -4.98 -11.55 3.45
C THR A 198 -6.45 -11.88 3.69
N VAL A 199 -7.07 -11.23 4.67
CA VAL A 199 -8.50 -11.35 5.01
C VAL A 199 -9.23 -10.07 4.57
N HIS A 200 -10.32 -10.23 3.85
CA HIS A 200 -11.28 -9.17 3.50
C HIS A 200 -12.61 -9.39 4.23
N GLY A 201 -13.29 -8.31 4.58
CA GLY A 201 -14.62 -8.38 5.19
C GLY A 201 -15.21 -7.03 5.58
N ASP A 202 -16.34 -7.07 6.28
CA ASP A 202 -17.03 -5.90 6.86
C ASP A 202 -17.16 -6.03 8.39
N HIS A 203 -17.58 -4.97 9.07
CA HIS A 203 -18.01 -5.03 10.46
C HIS A 203 -19.53 -5.25 10.56
N ARG A 204 -19.93 -6.37 11.17
CA ARG A 204 -21.33 -6.78 11.36
C ARG A 204 -21.80 -6.55 12.79
N GLN A 205 -22.99 -5.97 12.94
CA GLN A 205 -23.58 -5.70 14.26
C GLN A 205 -23.75 -6.98 15.08
N ILE A 206 -23.31 -6.95 16.34
CA ILE A 206 -23.63 -7.97 17.34
C ILE A 206 -24.76 -7.47 18.24
N ASN A 207 -25.87 -8.23 18.27
CA ASN A 207 -27.05 -7.85 19.05
C ASN A 207 -26.83 -8.14 20.53
N GLY A 208 -26.71 -7.08 21.33
CA GLY A 208 -26.58 -7.13 22.79
C GLY A 208 -27.90 -7.45 23.50
N GLY A 209 -28.46 -8.64 23.27
CA GLY A 209 -29.51 -9.28 24.10
C GLY A 209 -30.92 -8.65 24.13
N ASN A 210 -31.09 -7.36 23.82
CA ASN A 210 -32.36 -6.65 23.93
C ASN A 210 -32.96 -6.28 22.57
N SER A 211 -34.22 -6.66 22.36
CA SER A 211 -35.01 -6.51 21.12
C SER A 211 -35.34 -5.05 20.71
N THR A 212 -34.72 -4.05 21.34
CA THR A 212 -34.99 -2.62 21.13
C THR A 212 -33.83 -1.86 20.49
N THR A 213 -32.68 -2.50 20.26
CA THR A 213 -31.60 -1.91 19.45
C THR A 213 -32.01 -1.87 17.98
N SER A 214 -31.87 -0.70 17.37
CA SER A 214 -31.94 -0.51 15.92
C SER A 214 -30.91 -1.37 15.19
N THR A 215 -31.24 -1.75 13.95
CA THR A 215 -30.33 -2.51 13.08
C THR A 215 -29.51 -1.56 12.23
N HIS A 216 -28.19 -1.64 12.36
CA HIS A 216 -27.22 -0.99 11.51
C HIS A 216 -26.83 -1.92 10.35
N LYS A 217 -26.49 -1.35 9.18
CA LYS A 217 -25.91 -2.12 8.06
C LYS A 217 -24.54 -2.71 8.45
N ASP A 218 -24.13 -3.80 7.80
CA ASP A 218 -22.70 -4.15 7.71
C ASP A 218 -21.98 -2.95 7.06
N TRP A 219 -20.84 -2.52 7.62
CA TRP A 219 -20.11 -1.32 7.18
C TRP A 219 -18.64 -1.35 7.63
N LEU A 220 -17.91 -0.28 7.34
CA LEU A 220 -16.48 -0.12 7.59
C LEU A 220 -15.66 -1.30 7.02
N PRO A 221 -15.68 -1.52 5.69
CA PRO A 221 -14.97 -2.61 5.05
C PRO A 221 -13.48 -2.59 5.39
N PHE A 222 -12.92 -3.77 5.62
CA PHE A 222 -11.57 -3.97 6.11
C PHE A 222 -10.75 -4.90 5.20
N VAL A 223 -9.43 -4.69 5.24
CA VAL A 223 -8.44 -5.65 4.75
C VAL A 223 -7.37 -5.83 5.84
N VAL A 224 -7.20 -7.05 6.33
CA VAL A 224 -6.12 -7.40 7.28
C VAL A 224 -5.11 -8.31 6.60
N ARG A 225 -3.86 -7.87 6.58
CA ARG A 225 -2.71 -8.61 6.03
C ARG A 225 -1.82 -9.09 7.17
N PHE A 226 -1.64 -10.40 7.27
CA PHE A 226 -0.79 -11.07 8.24
C PHE A 226 0.45 -11.58 7.51
N TYR A 227 1.62 -11.03 7.83
CA TYR A 227 2.90 -11.47 7.29
C TYR A 227 3.63 -12.34 8.30
N PHE A 228 3.93 -13.55 7.87
CA PHE A 228 4.75 -14.54 8.55
C PHE A 228 6.08 -14.69 7.82
N TYR A 229 7.13 -15.05 8.56
CA TYR A 229 8.42 -15.42 8.01
C TYR A 229 8.90 -16.73 8.64
N ALA A 230 9.71 -17.49 7.90
CA ALA A 230 10.35 -18.69 8.44
C ALA A 230 11.17 -18.37 9.70
N ASP A 231 11.12 -19.27 10.68
CA ASP A 231 11.75 -19.18 12.00
C ASP A 231 11.32 -17.97 12.87
N SER A 232 10.22 -17.29 12.55
CA SER A 232 9.74 -16.11 13.26
C SER A 232 8.57 -16.40 14.19
N GLU A 233 8.66 -15.97 15.45
CA GLU A 233 7.54 -15.92 16.40
C GLU A 233 6.69 -14.64 16.30
N SER A 234 7.10 -13.70 15.42
CA SER A 234 6.46 -12.41 15.25
C SER A 234 5.56 -12.38 14.01
N ILE A 235 4.33 -11.86 14.17
CA ILE A 235 3.40 -11.63 13.07
C ILE A 235 3.30 -10.13 12.81
N ARG A 236 3.68 -9.66 11.62
CA ARG A 236 3.39 -8.27 11.21
C ARG A 236 1.95 -8.21 10.70
N ILE A 237 1.13 -7.35 11.30
CA ILE A 237 -0.26 -7.13 10.90
C ILE A 237 -0.39 -5.74 10.29
N VAL A 238 -0.96 -5.65 9.08
CA VAL A 238 -1.39 -4.38 8.46
C VAL A 238 -2.91 -4.42 8.35
N HIS A 239 -3.57 -3.51 9.07
CA HIS A 239 -5.02 -3.41 9.16
C HIS A 239 -5.47 -2.12 8.46
N SER A 240 -6.11 -2.27 7.30
CA SER A 240 -6.66 -1.18 6.50
C SER A 240 -8.19 -1.16 6.62
N LEU A 241 -8.77 0.03 6.64
CA LEU A 241 -10.20 0.29 6.80
C LEU A 241 -10.61 1.40 5.84
N ILE A 242 -11.82 1.33 5.27
CA ILE A 242 -12.40 2.42 4.48
C ILE A 242 -13.66 2.91 5.18
N TYR A 243 -13.73 4.21 5.49
CA TYR A 243 -14.93 4.81 6.08
C TYR A 243 -16.02 4.99 5.01
N ASP A 244 -17.10 4.21 5.11
CA ASP A 244 -18.31 4.25 4.27
C ASP A 244 -19.58 4.64 5.08
N GLY A 245 -19.37 5.17 6.28
CA GLY A 245 -20.44 5.60 7.18
C GLY A 245 -21.16 6.86 6.70
N VAL A 246 -22.39 7.03 7.15
CA VAL A 246 -23.19 8.25 6.99
C VAL A 246 -22.69 9.30 8.01
N PRO A 247 -22.11 10.44 7.58
CA PRO A 247 -21.46 11.39 8.51
C PRO A 247 -22.39 11.96 9.59
N GLU A 248 -23.69 11.99 9.34
CA GLU A 248 -24.71 12.49 10.26
C GLU A 248 -25.09 11.49 11.37
N THR A 249 -24.77 10.19 11.21
CA THR A 249 -25.19 9.13 12.15
C THR A 249 -24.08 8.18 12.59
N ASP A 250 -22.97 8.05 11.86
CA ASP A 250 -22.06 6.91 12.01
C ASP A 250 -20.74 7.34 12.68
N PHE A 251 -20.81 7.66 13.98
CA PHE A 251 -19.67 8.13 14.77
C PHE A 251 -18.90 6.97 15.39
N VAL A 252 -17.67 6.71 14.92
CA VAL A 252 -16.78 5.68 15.48
C VAL A 252 -16.34 6.05 16.89
N ARG A 253 -16.52 5.12 17.85
CA ARG A 253 -16.15 5.27 19.27
C ARG A 253 -15.04 4.32 19.73
N GLY A 254 -14.63 3.38 18.88
CA GLY A 254 -13.52 2.47 19.16
C GLY A 254 -13.35 1.42 18.08
N ILE A 255 -12.09 1.17 17.71
CA ILE A 255 -11.66 0.16 16.75
C ILE A 255 -10.56 -0.67 17.43
N GLY A 256 -10.50 -1.97 17.19
CA GLY A 256 -9.39 -2.78 17.69
C GLY A 256 -9.37 -4.20 17.15
N LEU A 257 -8.24 -4.88 17.39
CA LEU A 257 -8.07 -6.31 17.23
C LEU A 257 -8.06 -6.92 18.64
N ARG A 258 -8.86 -7.98 18.86
CA ARG A 258 -8.96 -8.69 20.14
C ARG A 258 -8.63 -10.15 19.95
N PHE A 259 -7.88 -10.72 20.88
CA PHE A 259 -7.70 -12.15 21.08
C PHE A 259 -8.15 -12.50 22.50
N ASP A 260 -8.60 -13.74 22.69
CA ASP A 260 -8.67 -14.37 23.99
C ASP A 260 -7.32 -15.04 24.27
N VAL A 261 -6.80 -14.93 25.48
CA VAL A 261 -5.54 -15.59 25.90
C VAL A 261 -5.87 -16.67 26.93
N PRO A 262 -5.64 -17.96 26.64
CA PRO A 262 -5.82 -19.02 27.63
C PRO A 262 -4.81 -18.86 28.78
N LEU A 263 -5.29 -18.61 29.99
CA LEU A 263 -4.47 -18.48 31.21
C LEU A 263 -4.81 -19.62 32.17
N ALA A 264 -4.01 -20.69 32.11
CA ALA A 264 -4.14 -21.87 32.97
C ALA A 264 -3.37 -21.74 34.29
N ASP A 265 -2.35 -20.89 34.33
CA ASP A 265 -1.41 -20.74 35.44
C ASP A 265 -2.02 -20.05 36.67
N GLU A 266 -1.33 -20.08 37.80
CA GLU A 266 -1.74 -19.38 39.03
C GLU A 266 -1.72 -17.84 38.86
N PHE A 267 -2.51 -17.10 39.66
CA PHE A 267 -2.69 -15.65 39.44
C PHE A 267 -1.39 -14.82 39.54
N TYR A 268 -0.40 -15.28 40.31
CA TYR A 268 0.89 -14.61 40.43
C TYR A 268 1.85 -14.91 39.25
N ASP A 269 1.59 -15.96 38.47
CA ASP A 269 2.35 -16.31 37.26
C ASP A 269 1.70 -15.75 35.97
N ARG A 270 0.51 -15.17 36.08
CA ARG A 270 -0.15 -14.41 35.00
C ARG A 270 0.38 -12.98 34.96
N HIS A 271 0.94 -12.58 33.83
CA HIS A 271 1.66 -11.31 33.70
C HIS A 271 0.96 -10.32 32.76
N ILE A 272 0.99 -9.04 33.11
CA ILE A 272 0.56 -7.91 32.27
C ILE A 272 1.80 -7.08 31.94
N ARG A 273 1.98 -6.78 30.65
CA ARG A 273 3.11 -5.99 30.16
C ARG A 273 2.63 -4.92 29.19
N ILE A 274 3.00 -3.67 29.44
CA ILE A 274 2.67 -2.53 28.58
C ILE A 274 3.96 -1.74 28.31
N ALA A 275 4.30 -1.56 27.02
CA ALA A 275 5.43 -0.73 26.63
C ALA A 275 5.16 0.74 26.99
N GLY A 276 6.12 1.36 27.67
CA GLY A 276 6.10 2.76 28.06
C GLY A 276 7.09 3.59 27.24
N VAL A 277 7.56 4.69 27.85
CA VAL A 277 8.47 5.65 27.23
C VAL A 277 9.91 5.09 27.17
N ASP A 278 10.62 5.37 26.08
CA ASP A 278 12.05 5.07 25.86
C ASP A 278 12.49 3.62 26.15
N GLY A 279 11.64 2.64 25.79
CA GLY A 279 11.92 1.21 25.98
C GLY A 279 11.61 0.70 27.39
N GLY A 280 11.07 1.54 28.27
CA GLY A 280 10.50 1.08 29.54
C GLY A 280 9.31 0.14 29.33
N ILE A 281 9.09 -0.78 30.26
CA ILE A 281 7.95 -1.70 30.26
C ILE A 281 7.31 -1.68 31.65
N LEU A 282 6.02 -1.34 31.73
CA LEU A 282 5.21 -1.63 32.91
C LEU A 282 5.11 -3.16 33.02
N ASN A 283 5.62 -3.73 34.11
CA ASN A 283 5.57 -5.16 34.39
C ASN A 283 4.77 -5.40 35.66
N GLU A 284 3.59 -6.00 35.54
CA GLU A 284 2.76 -6.41 36.66
C GLU A 284 2.38 -7.89 36.55
N ALA A 285 1.97 -8.49 37.66
CA ALA A 285 1.30 -9.77 37.70
C ALA A 285 -0.15 -9.58 38.16
N VAL A 286 -1.07 -10.45 37.73
CA VAL A 286 -2.50 -10.39 38.13
C VAL A 286 -2.65 -10.48 39.66
N GLN A 287 -1.71 -11.15 40.33
CA GLN A 287 -1.48 -11.04 41.77
C GLN A 287 -0.01 -10.66 42.05
N GLY A 288 0.27 -9.37 42.20
CA GLY A 288 1.63 -8.85 42.43
C GLY A 288 2.22 -9.23 43.80
N ILE A 289 3.50 -9.62 43.81
CA ILE A 289 4.28 -10.02 45.01
C ILE A 289 5.53 -9.17 45.26
N THR A 290 5.67 -8.03 44.57
CA THR A 290 6.88 -7.17 44.56
C THR A 290 6.62 -5.82 45.22
N GLY A 291 7.52 -5.34 46.10
CA GLY A 291 7.30 -4.08 46.84
C GLY A 291 8.43 -3.59 47.77
N LEU A 292 9.71 -3.74 47.42
CA LEU A 292 10.83 -3.23 48.22
C LEU A 292 11.78 -2.28 47.44
N ARG A 293 11.69 -0.98 47.79
CA ARG A 293 12.72 0.08 47.82
C ARG A 293 13.83 0.19 46.73
N ARG A 294 13.46 0.78 45.57
CA ARG A 294 14.23 1.68 44.62
C ARG A 294 14.73 1.13 43.25
N ASP A 295 15.03 2.11 42.37
CA ASP A 295 14.98 2.17 40.88
C ASP A 295 16.11 3.11 40.33
N PRO A 296 16.78 2.82 39.18
CA PRO A 296 16.63 3.56 37.87
C PRO A 296 16.96 2.70 36.59
N GLY A 297 16.94 3.15 35.31
CA GLY A 297 16.41 4.38 34.64
C GLY A 297 17.12 4.81 33.31
N GLN A 298 16.36 4.99 32.20
CA GLN A 298 16.58 5.81 30.95
C GLN A 298 17.69 5.55 29.87
N ALA A 299 17.22 5.24 28.63
CA ALA A 299 17.44 5.86 27.28
C ALA A 299 18.83 6.24 26.65
N PHE A 300 19.01 6.00 25.33
CA PHE A 300 19.25 7.00 24.23
C PHE A 300 19.47 6.36 22.81
N LEU A 301 19.71 7.16 21.74
CA LEU A 301 19.53 6.87 20.30
C LEU A 301 20.72 7.22 19.36
N ARG A 302 20.80 6.52 18.21
CA ARG A 302 21.07 6.97 16.80
C ARG A 302 22.35 7.74 16.37
N THR A 303 22.80 7.51 15.11
CA THR A 303 22.29 8.23 13.89
C THR A 303 22.86 7.71 12.57
N GLY A 304 22.00 7.47 11.56
CA GLY A 304 22.46 7.45 10.16
C GLY A 304 21.52 6.98 9.03
N GLN A 305 20.40 7.61 8.66
CA GLN A 305 19.43 8.41 9.41
C GLN A 305 18.04 7.84 9.05
N ALA A 306 17.59 6.77 9.72
CA ALA A 306 16.28 6.20 9.40
C ALA A 306 15.12 7.20 9.51
N ASP A 307 15.23 8.28 10.29
CA ASP A 307 14.24 9.36 10.39
C ASP A 307 13.71 9.83 9.03
N LEU A 308 14.55 10.03 8.01
CA LEU A 308 14.06 10.51 6.72
C LEU A 308 13.21 9.45 6.02
N TYR A 309 13.60 8.18 6.11
CA TYR A 309 12.79 7.06 5.64
C TYR A 309 11.50 6.92 6.46
N ARG A 310 11.54 7.07 7.79
CA ARG A 310 10.36 7.01 8.67
C ARG A 310 9.39 8.16 8.42
N PHE A 311 9.91 9.36 8.16
CA PHE A 311 9.12 10.52 7.76
C PHE A 311 8.44 10.26 6.41
N ALA A 312 9.18 9.77 5.41
CA ALA A 312 8.62 9.42 4.10
C ALA A 312 7.59 8.27 4.20
N GLU A 313 7.88 7.22 4.97
CA GLU A 313 6.98 6.10 5.27
C GLU A 313 5.67 6.60 5.91
N ALA A 314 5.76 7.43 6.95
CA ALA A 314 4.58 8.03 7.59
C ALA A 314 3.80 8.94 6.63
N HIS A 315 4.49 9.75 5.82
CA HIS A 315 3.89 10.64 4.83
C HIS A 315 3.17 9.87 3.72
N THR A 316 3.77 8.80 3.20
CA THR A 316 3.15 7.90 2.20
C THR A 316 1.93 7.19 2.78
N ARG A 317 2.01 6.70 4.03
CA ARG A 317 0.87 6.05 4.71
C ARG A 317 -0.27 7.00 5.03
N HIS A 318 0.03 8.27 5.37
CA HIS A 318 -1.02 9.28 5.57
C HIS A 318 -1.65 9.67 4.23
N THR A 319 -0.86 10.24 3.32
CA THR A 319 -1.38 10.87 2.09
C THR A 319 -1.94 9.86 1.10
N GLY A 320 -1.48 8.60 1.14
CA GLY A 320 -2.02 7.52 0.30
C GLY A 320 -3.38 6.97 0.75
N GLU A 321 -3.79 7.23 1.99
CA GLU A 321 -4.97 6.60 2.63
C GLU A 321 -5.99 7.63 3.13
N SER A 322 -5.57 8.68 3.84
CA SER A 322 -6.48 9.66 4.47
C SER A 322 -6.84 10.86 3.58
N ASP A 323 -5.99 11.17 2.60
CA ASP A 323 -6.21 12.31 1.68
C ASP A 323 -6.86 11.88 0.34
N VAL A 324 -7.18 10.58 0.19
CA VAL A 324 -7.64 9.94 -1.07
C VAL A 324 -8.97 9.19 -0.85
N TYR A 325 -9.81 9.14 -1.89
CA TYR A 325 -11.04 8.35 -1.87
C TYR A 325 -10.82 6.96 -2.47
N HIS A 326 -11.09 5.91 -1.68
CA HIS A 326 -10.93 4.49 -2.06
C HIS A 326 -12.24 3.85 -2.58
N LEU A 327 -13.38 4.49 -2.31
CA LEU A 327 -14.73 4.07 -2.72
C LEU A 327 -15.56 5.28 -3.17
N GLY A 328 -16.75 4.99 -3.71
CA GLY A 328 -17.74 6.02 -4.07
C GLY A 328 -17.42 6.78 -5.37
N PRO A 329 -18.16 7.87 -5.66
CA PRO A 329 -18.12 8.57 -6.95
C PRO A 329 -16.81 9.31 -7.24
N TRP A 330 -15.97 9.54 -6.22
CA TRP A 330 -14.67 10.23 -6.36
C TRP A 330 -13.48 9.28 -6.21
N LYS A 331 -13.71 7.96 -6.26
CA LYS A 331 -12.65 6.95 -6.12
C LYS A 331 -11.46 7.26 -7.02
N GLY A 332 -10.25 7.18 -6.46
CA GLY A 332 -9.00 7.46 -7.16
C GLY A 332 -8.61 8.94 -7.22
N LEU A 333 -9.47 9.87 -6.78
CA LEU A 333 -9.10 11.28 -6.56
C LEU A 333 -8.71 11.53 -5.11
N GLY A 334 -7.85 12.52 -4.88
CA GLY A 334 -7.57 13.05 -3.54
C GLY A 334 -8.09 14.46 -3.32
N THR A 335 -8.07 14.93 -2.08
CA THR A 335 -8.55 16.26 -1.69
C THR A 335 -7.40 17.26 -1.56
N ARG A 336 -7.57 18.45 -2.13
CA ARG A 336 -6.64 19.57 -1.92
C ARG A 336 -6.51 19.92 -0.42
N HIS A 337 -5.32 20.34 -0.02
CA HIS A 337 -5.01 20.80 1.34
C HIS A 337 -6.06 21.77 1.92
N GLY A 338 -6.43 21.57 3.18
CA GLY A 338 -7.41 22.34 3.93
C GLY A 338 -7.27 22.11 5.43
N VAL A 339 -8.23 22.59 6.23
CA VAL A 339 -8.24 22.37 7.70
C VAL A 339 -8.46 20.90 8.04
N ASN A 340 -9.34 20.21 7.31
CA ASN A 340 -9.49 18.75 7.38
C ASN A 340 -9.03 18.13 6.06
N HIS A 341 -8.49 16.93 6.14
CA HIS A 341 -7.95 16.16 5.01
C HIS A 341 -8.94 15.92 3.86
N TRP A 342 -10.25 16.03 4.12
CA TRP A 342 -11.32 15.86 3.13
C TRP A 342 -12.18 17.12 2.88
N SER A 343 -11.86 18.29 3.46
CA SER A 343 -12.78 19.45 3.42
C SER A 343 -12.78 20.26 2.12
N ASP A 344 -11.66 20.38 1.39
CA ASP A 344 -11.61 21.21 0.18
C ASP A 344 -12.47 20.59 -0.94
N SER A 345 -13.21 21.43 -1.68
CA SER A 345 -14.06 21.00 -2.79
C SER A 345 -13.30 20.56 -4.05
N SER A 346 -11.99 20.75 -4.09
CA SER A 346 -11.10 20.42 -5.21
C SER A 346 -10.63 18.97 -5.09
N LYS A 347 -11.44 18.05 -5.61
CA LYS A 347 -11.13 16.62 -5.69
C LYS A 347 -10.38 16.38 -7.01
N GLN A 348 -9.10 15.99 -6.94
CA GLN A 348 -8.22 15.93 -8.11
C GLN A 348 -7.18 14.82 -8.01
N ILE A 349 -6.76 14.30 -9.16
CA ILE A 349 -5.79 13.19 -9.25
C ILE A 349 -4.37 13.61 -8.82
N ARG A 350 -4.02 14.90 -8.86
CA ARG A 350 -2.71 15.42 -8.42
C ARG A 350 -2.37 15.19 -6.93
N ILE A 351 -3.36 14.80 -6.12
CA ILE A 351 -3.18 14.44 -4.69
C ILE A 351 -3.02 12.92 -4.54
N SER A 352 -3.85 12.12 -5.23
CA SER A 352 -3.72 10.66 -5.29
C SER A 352 -2.53 10.19 -6.14
N GLN A 353 -1.96 11.08 -6.97
CA GLN A 353 -0.74 10.95 -7.79
C GLN A 353 0.12 9.73 -7.42
N PRO A 354 0.01 8.63 -8.19
CA PRO A 354 0.73 7.37 -7.96
C PRO A 354 2.24 7.53 -7.78
N GLN A 355 2.83 8.54 -8.43
CA GLN A 355 4.26 8.81 -8.37
C GLN A 355 4.79 8.99 -6.93
N TYR A 356 4.00 9.59 -6.03
CA TYR A 356 4.40 9.79 -4.62
C TYR A 356 4.46 8.47 -3.81
N ARG A 357 3.93 7.38 -4.35
CA ARG A 357 3.90 6.05 -3.73
C ARG A 357 4.82 5.05 -4.42
N LYS A 358 5.21 5.30 -5.67
CA LYS A 358 6.07 4.45 -6.52
C LYS A 358 7.40 4.07 -5.85
N VAL A 359 8.10 5.04 -5.26
CA VAL A 359 9.40 4.83 -4.60
C VAL A 359 9.26 3.90 -3.39
N PHE A 360 8.29 4.18 -2.51
CA PHE A 360 8.03 3.36 -1.33
C PHE A 360 7.62 1.93 -1.71
N TYR A 361 6.73 1.77 -2.71
CA TYR A 361 6.31 0.47 -3.23
C TYR A 361 7.52 -0.38 -3.64
N TYR A 362 8.40 0.15 -4.49
CA TYR A 362 9.54 -0.65 -4.95
C TYR A 362 10.59 -0.89 -3.86
N LEU A 363 10.97 0.11 -3.06
CA LEU A 363 11.99 -0.05 -2.01
C LEU A 363 11.59 -1.09 -0.93
N THR A 364 10.30 -1.16 -0.59
CA THR A 364 9.76 -2.13 0.38
C THR A 364 9.60 -3.56 -0.16
N GLY A 365 9.98 -3.80 -1.43
CA GLY A 365 9.78 -5.09 -2.09
C GLY A 365 8.32 -5.33 -2.53
N GLY A 366 7.58 -4.25 -2.81
CA GLY A 366 6.22 -4.30 -3.34
C GLY A 366 5.13 -4.38 -2.28
N ASP A 367 5.19 -3.53 -1.23
CA ASP A 367 4.18 -3.48 -0.14
C ASP A 367 2.76 -3.59 -0.69
N GLU A 368 2.05 -4.66 -0.28
CA GLU A 368 0.84 -5.10 -0.96
C GLU A 368 -0.33 -4.14 -0.76
N ARG A 369 -0.38 -3.37 0.34
CA ARG A 369 -1.39 -2.32 0.50
C ARG A 369 -1.12 -1.15 -0.44
N VAL A 370 0.12 -0.69 -0.57
CA VAL A 370 0.45 0.32 -1.60
C VAL A 370 0.22 -0.25 -3.01
N GLY A 371 0.42 -1.55 -3.20
CA GLY A 371 -0.01 -2.27 -4.41
C GLY A 371 -1.50 -2.14 -4.71
N ASP A 372 -2.40 -2.24 -3.72
CA ASP A 372 -3.82 -1.96 -3.91
C ASP A 372 -4.04 -0.52 -4.36
N LEU A 373 -3.47 0.45 -3.64
CA LEU A 373 -3.63 1.89 -3.88
C LEU A 373 -3.27 2.25 -5.34
N LEU A 374 -2.14 1.75 -5.83
CA LEU A 374 -1.68 1.95 -7.20
C LEU A 374 -2.66 1.37 -8.24
N THR A 375 -3.30 0.23 -7.93
CA THR A 375 -4.33 -0.38 -8.77
C THR A 375 -5.67 0.37 -8.69
N GLU A 376 -6.05 0.87 -7.51
CA GLU A 376 -7.29 1.65 -7.30
C GLU A 376 -7.31 2.95 -8.11
N ILE A 377 -6.16 3.62 -8.27
CA ILE A 377 -6.03 4.90 -8.99
C ILE A 377 -6.15 4.73 -10.52
N LEU A 378 -6.04 3.51 -11.07
CA LEU A 378 -6.30 3.26 -12.50
C LEU A 378 -7.72 3.66 -12.94
N ASP A 379 -8.67 3.70 -12.00
CA ASP A 379 -10.05 4.11 -12.22
C ASP A 379 -10.30 5.62 -11.98
N ALA A 380 -9.29 6.41 -11.59
CA ALA A 380 -9.44 7.82 -11.24
C ALA A 380 -10.02 8.67 -12.39
N GLU A 381 -9.67 8.36 -13.64
CA GLU A 381 -10.27 8.92 -14.86
C GLU A 381 -11.81 8.90 -14.88
N LYS A 382 -12.44 7.87 -14.28
CA LYS A 382 -13.91 7.74 -14.24
C LYS A 382 -14.55 8.79 -13.33
N ALA A 383 -13.83 9.28 -12.32
CA ALA A 383 -14.36 10.31 -11.43
C ALA A 383 -14.55 11.66 -12.13
N PHE A 384 -13.85 11.93 -13.26
CA PHE A 384 -14.07 13.12 -14.08
C PHE A 384 -15.45 13.17 -14.76
N LEU A 385 -16.16 12.03 -14.85
CA LEU A 385 -17.58 11.98 -15.25
C LEU A 385 -18.51 12.58 -14.18
N VAL A 386 -18.09 12.59 -12.91
CA VAL A 386 -18.90 13.04 -11.77
C VAL A 386 -18.46 14.40 -11.24
N VAL A 387 -17.16 14.71 -11.32
CA VAL A 387 -16.61 15.98 -10.84
C VAL A 387 -15.60 16.56 -11.83
N ASP A 388 -16.01 17.63 -12.52
CA ASP A 388 -15.12 18.51 -13.28
C ASP A 388 -14.24 19.33 -12.29
N PRO A 389 -12.90 19.19 -12.31
CA PRO A 389 -12.01 19.97 -11.47
C PRO A 389 -12.10 21.49 -11.71
N ARG A 390 -12.47 21.91 -12.92
CA ARG A 390 -12.42 23.30 -13.38
C ARG A 390 -13.79 24.00 -13.31
N ARG A 391 -14.86 23.33 -12.87
CA ARG A 391 -16.26 23.79 -12.82
C ARG A 391 -16.54 25.16 -12.18
N LYS A 392 -15.59 25.73 -11.43
CA LYS A 392 -15.67 27.05 -10.77
C LYS A 392 -14.85 28.15 -11.47
N VAL A 393 -14.03 27.79 -12.47
CA VAL A 393 -13.06 28.67 -13.14
C VAL A 393 -13.14 28.62 -14.67
N ARG A 394 -14.02 27.79 -15.25
CA ARG A 394 -14.33 27.85 -16.69
C ARG A 394 -14.89 29.24 -17.04
N ALA A 395 -14.58 29.72 -18.24
CA ALA A 395 -15.16 30.95 -18.75
C ALA A 395 -16.69 30.85 -18.80
N ALA A 396 -17.41 31.92 -18.45
CA ALA A 396 -18.86 31.88 -18.25
C ALA A 396 -19.69 31.55 -19.50
N ASN A 397 -19.07 31.52 -20.68
CA ASN A 397 -19.65 31.10 -21.95
C ASN A 397 -19.42 29.60 -22.28
N ILE A 398 -18.75 28.84 -21.41
CA ILE A 398 -18.47 27.41 -21.60
C ILE A 398 -19.35 26.58 -20.67
N THR A 399 -20.42 25.98 -21.22
CA THR A 399 -21.20 24.93 -20.55
C THR A 399 -20.52 23.59 -20.79
N TYR A 400 -19.87 23.03 -19.77
CA TYR A 400 -19.28 21.69 -19.84
C TYR A 400 -20.27 20.64 -19.32
N ILE A 401 -20.55 19.63 -20.13
CA ILE A 401 -21.24 18.40 -19.75
C ILE A 401 -20.23 17.27 -19.97
N ALA A 402 -20.04 16.42 -18.96
CA ALA A 402 -19.08 15.33 -19.07
C ALA A 402 -19.57 14.27 -20.06
N ASP A 403 -18.73 13.98 -21.06
CA ASP A 403 -18.93 12.96 -22.08
C ASP A 403 -17.78 11.95 -21.95
N PRO A 404 -18.03 10.63 -21.75
CA PRO A 404 -16.95 9.64 -21.64
C PRO A 404 -16.12 9.51 -22.92
N GLU A 405 -16.60 9.94 -24.08
CA GLU A 405 -15.84 9.94 -25.33
C GLU A 405 -15.06 11.25 -25.55
N ALA A 406 -15.32 12.30 -24.77
CA ALA A 406 -14.74 13.64 -24.91
C ALA A 406 -14.61 14.39 -23.55
N LEU A 407 -13.97 13.76 -22.55
CA LEU A 407 -13.71 14.39 -21.25
C LEU A 407 -12.69 15.52 -21.38
N LEU A 408 -13.01 16.72 -20.90
CA LEU A 408 -12.10 17.86 -20.95
C LEU A 408 -11.12 17.85 -19.76
N ILE A 409 -9.88 17.42 -20.01
CA ILE A 409 -8.82 17.25 -19.00
C ILE A 409 -7.71 18.30 -19.12
N ASP A 410 -7.02 18.61 -18.01
CA ASP A 410 -5.76 19.36 -18.03
C ASP A 410 -4.61 18.44 -18.46
N VAL A 411 -3.94 18.75 -19.58
CA VAL A 411 -2.91 17.87 -20.17
C VAL A 411 -1.61 17.80 -19.37
N GLY A 412 -1.46 18.60 -18.31
CA GLY A 412 -0.38 18.42 -17.33
C GLY A 412 -0.88 17.86 -16.01
N LEU A 413 -1.78 18.58 -15.32
CA LEU A 413 -2.21 18.23 -13.96
C LEU A 413 -2.99 16.92 -13.88
N ASP A 414 -3.97 16.73 -14.77
CA ASP A 414 -4.83 15.56 -14.73
C ASP A 414 -4.17 14.38 -15.47
N TRP A 415 -3.56 14.66 -16.64
CA TRP A 415 -2.83 13.64 -17.40
C TRP A 415 -1.61 13.08 -16.64
N SER A 416 -0.80 13.88 -15.94
CA SER A 416 0.40 13.33 -15.25
C SER A 416 0.05 12.32 -14.15
N GLY A 417 -1.04 12.54 -13.39
CA GLY A 417 -1.51 11.58 -12.40
C GLY A 417 -2.00 10.27 -13.04
N GLN A 418 -2.68 10.36 -14.18
CA GLN A 418 -3.23 9.21 -14.87
C GLN A 418 -2.14 8.44 -15.65
N ALA A 419 -1.20 9.14 -16.28
CA ALA A 419 -0.03 8.59 -16.94
C ALA A 419 0.90 7.88 -15.94
N ALA A 420 1.09 8.42 -14.73
CA ALA A 420 1.79 7.72 -13.66
C ALA A 420 1.10 6.40 -13.27
N ALA A 421 -0.24 6.39 -13.15
CA ALA A 421 -1.01 5.18 -12.86
C ALA A 421 -0.77 4.11 -13.94
N TRP A 422 -0.90 4.49 -15.21
CA TRP A 422 -0.71 3.59 -16.33
C TRP A 422 0.74 3.10 -16.47
N LEU A 423 1.74 3.97 -16.29
CA LEU A 423 3.15 3.58 -16.32
C LEU A 423 3.48 2.59 -15.21
N ILE A 424 2.98 2.81 -14.00
CA ILE A 424 3.24 1.90 -12.87
C ILE A 424 2.55 0.55 -13.08
N GLU A 425 1.31 0.51 -13.57
CA GLU A 425 0.64 -0.76 -13.90
C GLU A 425 1.30 -1.49 -15.08
N TYR A 426 1.79 -0.75 -16.08
CA TYR A 426 2.60 -1.32 -17.15
C TYR A 426 3.90 -1.92 -16.60
N GLU A 427 4.66 -1.18 -15.78
CA GLU A 427 5.87 -1.68 -15.11
C GLU A 427 5.59 -2.93 -14.28
N ARG A 428 4.55 -2.93 -13.44
CA ARG A 428 4.17 -4.08 -12.59
C ARG A 428 3.73 -5.31 -13.39
N ARG A 429 3.34 -5.13 -14.66
CA ARG A 429 2.61 -6.12 -15.47
C ARG A 429 1.37 -6.67 -14.73
N GLY A 430 0.68 -5.78 -14.00
CA GLY A 430 -0.55 -6.10 -13.26
C GLY A 430 -1.73 -6.44 -14.18
N PRO A 431 -2.90 -6.83 -13.64
CA PRO A 431 -4.02 -7.35 -14.44
C PRO A 431 -4.50 -6.44 -15.59
N ARG A 432 -4.26 -5.12 -15.52
CA ARG A 432 -4.66 -4.14 -16.55
C ARG A 432 -3.48 -3.58 -17.36
N TRP A 433 -2.29 -4.18 -17.29
CA TRP A 433 -1.07 -3.62 -17.91
C TRP A 433 -1.19 -3.37 -19.42
N GLN A 434 -1.96 -4.16 -20.14
CA GLN A 434 -2.17 -4.00 -21.59
C GLN A 434 -3.05 -2.77 -21.90
N GLU A 435 -4.14 -2.58 -21.15
CA GLU A 435 -5.01 -1.39 -21.23
C GLU A 435 -4.20 -0.14 -20.86
N ALA A 436 -3.49 -0.20 -19.74
CA ALA A 436 -2.64 0.88 -19.24
C ALA A 436 -1.58 1.30 -20.27
N ARG A 437 -0.82 0.34 -20.83
CA ARG A 437 0.14 0.59 -21.91
C ARG A 437 -0.52 1.23 -23.13
N SER A 438 -1.70 0.74 -23.54
CA SER A 438 -2.42 1.26 -24.70
C SER A 438 -2.85 2.71 -24.51
N LYS A 439 -3.49 3.03 -23.37
CA LYS A 439 -3.93 4.39 -23.04
C LYS A 439 -2.76 5.35 -22.87
N LEU A 440 -1.67 4.91 -22.23
CA LEU A 440 -0.45 5.70 -22.09
C LEU A 440 0.14 6.09 -23.46
N LEU A 441 0.31 5.13 -24.37
CA LEU A 441 0.87 5.40 -25.70
C LEU A 441 -0.08 6.25 -26.58
N GLU A 442 -1.38 5.99 -26.55
CA GLU A 442 -2.34 6.75 -27.35
C GLU A 442 -2.53 8.19 -26.83
N THR A 443 -2.50 8.41 -25.51
CA THR A 443 -2.51 9.77 -24.95
C THR A 443 -1.22 10.54 -25.23
N MET A 444 -0.04 9.91 -25.12
CA MET A 444 1.24 10.52 -25.53
C MET A 444 1.20 10.96 -27.00
N LYS A 445 0.75 10.06 -27.89
CA LYS A 445 0.55 10.35 -29.32
C LYS A 445 -0.47 11.47 -29.55
N GLY A 446 -1.59 11.48 -28.83
CA GLY A 446 -2.59 12.54 -28.92
C GLY A 446 -2.05 13.91 -28.51
N ILE A 447 -1.31 13.98 -27.40
CA ILE A 447 -0.63 15.22 -26.94
C ILE A 447 0.42 15.68 -27.96
N ALA A 448 1.22 14.77 -28.52
CA ALA A 448 2.21 15.09 -29.56
C ALA A 448 1.56 15.68 -30.82
N ASN A 449 0.34 15.26 -31.15
CA ASN A 449 -0.42 15.77 -32.29
C ASN A 449 -1.14 17.11 -32.01
N LEU A 450 -1.22 17.58 -30.76
CA LEU A 450 -1.73 18.92 -30.47
C LEU A 450 -0.73 19.96 -30.99
N LYS A 451 -1.23 21.00 -31.68
CA LYS A 451 -0.39 22.00 -32.36
C LYS A 451 0.63 22.70 -31.45
N ASN A 452 0.28 22.84 -30.17
CA ASN A 452 1.11 23.44 -29.12
C ASN A 452 1.46 22.43 -28.01
N GLY A 453 1.30 21.12 -28.23
CA GLY A 453 1.60 20.07 -27.24
C GLY A 453 0.96 20.34 -25.88
N PHE A 454 1.76 20.30 -24.81
CA PHE A 454 1.33 20.62 -23.45
C PHE A 454 0.91 22.08 -23.23
N VAL A 455 1.41 23.02 -24.03
CA VAL A 455 1.04 24.45 -23.95
C VAL A 455 -0.43 24.68 -24.34
N THR A 456 -1.06 23.72 -25.02
CA THR A 456 -2.52 23.69 -25.28
C THR A 456 -3.35 23.74 -23.97
N GLY A 457 -2.82 23.22 -22.87
CA GLY A 457 -3.40 23.32 -21.52
C GLY A 457 -4.56 22.37 -21.23
N GLU A 458 -5.59 22.38 -22.08
CA GLU A 458 -6.75 21.49 -22.00
C GLU A 458 -6.95 20.73 -23.32
N ALA A 459 -7.43 19.49 -23.24
CA ALA A 459 -7.77 18.69 -24.42
C ALA A 459 -8.94 17.72 -24.13
N LEU A 460 -9.61 17.24 -25.18
CA LEU A 460 -10.70 16.26 -25.05
C LEU A 460 -10.11 14.85 -25.07
N TYR A 461 -10.45 14.05 -24.06
CA TYR A 461 -9.93 12.72 -23.77
C TYR A 461 -11.05 11.67 -23.84
N ASN A 462 -10.82 10.61 -24.60
CA ASN A 462 -11.73 9.47 -24.69
C ASN A 462 -11.36 8.39 -23.65
N LEU A 463 -12.25 8.17 -22.68
CA LEU A 463 -12.09 7.26 -21.54
C LEU A 463 -11.88 5.79 -21.96
N TYR A 464 -12.39 5.39 -23.13
CA TYR A 464 -12.39 4.00 -23.56
C TYR A 464 -11.10 3.59 -24.26
N ASN A 465 -10.58 4.44 -25.16
CA ASN A 465 -9.44 4.11 -26.03
C ASN A 465 -8.18 4.94 -25.75
N GLY A 466 -8.27 6.01 -24.98
CA GLY A 466 -7.14 6.89 -24.66
C GLY A 466 -6.81 7.95 -25.72
N THR A 467 -7.64 8.12 -26.74
CA THR A 467 -7.45 9.17 -27.76
C THR A 467 -7.60 10.55 -27.16
N ILE A 468 -6.65 11.43 -27.45
CA ILE A 468 -6.71 12.87 -27.14
C ILE A 468 -6.89 13.64 -28.46
N VAL A 469 -7.84 14.58 -28.46
CA VAL A 469 -8.11 15.50 -29.57
C VAL A 469 -8.16 16.96 -29.06
N PRO A 470 -8.04 17.97 -29.94
CA PRO A 470 -8.03 19.38 -29.54
C PRO A 470 -9.24 19.79 -28.69
N PRO A 471 -9.11 20.78 -27.80
CA PRO A 471 -10.21 21.28 -26.99
C PRO A 471 -11.30 21.93 -27.86
N SER A 472 -12.54 22.00 -27.37
CA SER A 472 -13.69 22.51 -28.13
C SER A 472 -13.55 23.96 -28.63
N GLN A 473 -12.66 24.77 -28.03
CA GLN A 473 -12.33 26.11 -28.54
C GLN A 473 -11.37 26.13 -29.75
N ASP A 474 -10.75 25.00 -30.09
CA ASP A 474 -9.80 24.86 -31.20
C ASP A 474 -9.99 23.53 -31.98
N PRO A 475 -11.19 23.26 -32.52
CA PRO A 475 -11.50 21.98 -33.17
C PRO A 475 -10.63 21.70 -34.42
N ASP A 476 -10.07 22.75 -35.02
CA ASP A 476 -9.20 22.68 -36.21
C ASP A 476 -7.71 22.50 -35.84
N ASN A 477 -7.34 22.41 -34.56
CA ASN A 477 -5.96 22.30 -34.07
C ASN A 477 -5.04 23.43 -34.58
N LYS A 478 -5.53 24.68 -34.58
CA LYS A 478 -4.77 25.87 -35.01
C LYS A 478 -3.77 26.36 -33.97
N GLY A 479 -3.93 25.92 -32.72
CA GLY A 479 -3.06 26.20 -31.58
C GLY A 479 -3.68 27.19 -30.61
N VAL A 480 -3.90 26.74 -29.37
CA VAL A 480 -4.28 27.57 -28.22
C VAL A 480 -3.20 27.53 -27.14
N VAL A 481 -3.22 28.51 -26.23
CA VAL A 481 -2.26 28.64 -25.14
C VAL A 481 -3.01 28.67 -23.80
N GLY A 482 -2.82 27.64 -22.99
CA GLY A 482 -3.50 27.39 -21.72
C GLY A 482 -2.53 27.04 -20.59
N VAL A 483 -1.58 27.93 -20.31
CA VAL A 483 -0.50 27.67 -19.34
C VAL A 483 -0.99 27.82 -17.89
N SER A 484 -0.58 26.90 -17.02
CA SER A 484 -0.73 27.01 -15.56
C SER A 484 0.60 26.78 -14.86
N HIS A 485 0.91 27.59 -13.85
CA HIS A 485 2.10 27.39 -13.00
C HIS A 485 2.05 26.09 -12.19
N LEU A 486 0.88 25.44 -12.12
CA LEU A 486 0.69 24.15 -11.45
C LEU A 486 1.03 22.94 -12.34
N THR A 487 1.09 23.12 -13.67
CA THR A 487 1.23 22.04 -14.67
C THR A 487 2.44 21.14 -14.41
N ALA A 488 3.59 21.70 -14.03
CA ALA A 488 4.85 20.97 -13.89
C ALA A 488 5.18 20.50 -12.45
N VAL A 489 4.42 20.88 -11.42
CA VAL A 489 4.83 20.75 -10.00
C VAL A 489 4.10 19.64 -9.21
N PHE A 490 3.41 18.73 -9.90
CA PHE A 490 2.69 17.59 -9.30
C PHE A 490 3.06 16.25 -9.95
N GLY A 491 4.32 16.06 -10.34
CA GLY A 491 4.84 14.79 -10.88
C GLY A 491 5.01 14.73 -12.40
N LEU A 492 4.62 15.77 -13.16
CA LEU A 492 4.69 15.74 -14.63
C LEU A 492 6.12 15.54 -15.15
N VAL A 493 7.09 16.28 -14.59
CA VAL A 493 8.50 16.21 -15.01
C VAL A 493 9.11 14.85 -14.66
N GLU A 494 8.79 14.33 -13.47
CA GLU A 494 9.21 13.01 -13.00
C GLU A 494 8.63 11.89 -13.87
N VAL A 495 7.35 11.96 -14.21
CA VAL A 495 6.69 11.00 -15.11
C VAL A 495 7.31 11.03 -16.50
N ILE A 496 7.57 12.21 -17.06
CA ILE A 496 8.23 12.34 -18.37
C ILE A 496 9.63 11.74 -18.34
N ALA A 497 10.46 12.09 -17.35
CA ALA A 497 11.80 11.54 -17.21
C ALA A 497 11.81 10.01 -17.02
N GLU A 498 10.84 9.47 -16.28
CA GLU A 498 10.65 8.04 -16.13
C GLU A 498 10.15 7.36 -17.41
N LEU A 499 9.27 7.98 -18.20
CA LEU A 499 8.85 7.45 -19.51
C LEU A 499 10.05 7.36 -20.46
N THR A 500 10.85 8.43 -20.58
CA THR A 500 12.07 8.45 -21.39
C THR A 500 13.05 7.35 -20.94
N THR A 501 13.24 7.18 -19.63
CA THR A 501 14.10 6.12 -19.08
C THR A 501 13.51 4.72 -19.31
N HIS A 502 12.18 4.57 -19.20
CA HIS A 502 11.47 3.30 -19.30
C HIS A 502 11.50 2.74 -20.72
N PHE A 503 11.22 3.58 -21.72
CA PHE A 503 11.23 3.20 -23.14
C PHE A 503 12.63 3.22 -23.75
N GLY A 504 13.46 4.22 -23.41
CA GLY A 504 14.79 4.36 -23.99
C GLY A 504 14.73 4.63 -25.49
N ASP A 505 15.38 3.76 -26.26
CA ASP A 505 15.50 3.90 -27.72
C ASP A 505 14.13 3.69 -28.42
N ASP A 506 13.16 3.07 -27.72
CA ASP A 506 11.76 2.94 -28.15
C ASP A 506 10.86 4.13 -27.72
N PHE A 507 11.44 5.22 -27.18
CA PHE A 507 10.65 6.38 -26.75
C PHE A 507 10.00 7.08 -27.96
N PRO A 508 8.70 7.44 -27.93
CA PRO A 508 8.03 8.02 -29.09
C PRO A 508 8.62 9.38 -29.50
N ALA A 509 9.38 9.40 -30.61
CA ALA A 509 10.09 10.58 -31.08
C ALA A 509 9.19 11.82 -31.31
N ASP A 510 7.95 11.63 -31.80
CA ASP A 510 6.99 12.73 -31.98
C ASP A 510 6.63 13.39 -30.63
N PHE A 511 6.53 12.60 -29.57
CA PHE A 511 6.29 13.10 -28.22
C PHE A 511 7.53 13.79 -27.63
N GLU A 512 8.73 13.23 -27.86
CA GLU A 512 10.00 13.86 -27.48
C GLU A 512 10.17 15.25 -28.11
N ASN A 513 9.88 15.37 -29.41
CA ASN A 513 9.90 16.66 -30.12
C ASN A 513 8.89 17.65 -29.52
N GLY A 514 7.73 17.18 -29.07
CA GLY A 514 6.74 18.00 -28.37
C GLY A 514 7.22 18.53 -27.01
N LEU A 515 8.07 17.79 -26.29
CA LEU A 515 8.63 18.23 -25.00
C LEU A 515 9.55 19.45 -25.12
N GLY A 516 10.23 19.63 -26.26
CA GLY A 516 11.06 20.80 -26.53
C GLY A 516 10.30 22.13 -26.64
N SER A 517 8.96 22.09 -26.58
CA SER A 517 8.07 23.27 -26.55
C SER A 517 7.52 23.61 -25.15
N MET A 518 7.86 22.82 -24.13
CA MET A 518 7.48 23.01 -22.72
C MET A 518 8.50 23.88 -21.97
#